data_AF-A0A2V9L7P0-F1
#
_entry.id   AF-A0A2V9L7P0-F1
#
_cell.length_a   1.000
_cell.length_b   1.000
_cell.length_c   1.000
_cell.angle_alpha   90.00
_cell.angle_beta   90.00
_cell.angle_gamma   90.00
#
_symmetry.space_group_name_H-M   'P 1'
#
loop_
_entity.id
_entity.type
_entity.pdbx_description
1 polymer ?
#
loop_
_entity_poly.entity_id
_entity_poly.type
_entity_poly.pdbx_seq_one_letter_code
_entity_poly.pdbx_strand_id
1 'polypeptide(L)'
;KTGPWQVCLSGIIDTQAVNNQYYLDRQSSFSVFHQKLGLIITGANSKHQPELATFSEKLQGQVYDVPLSSRLQMSDERDQLSLAYNTFFSDLYVPAPSGRQMTFRFVIAGKGNPAEEAQLTLQLCLKAGEELETAAGKKIVLGAEHIELGPAELGGWIRHHGWTLKIDPTATLVWPAYPYNPYAAAPEKELEHAVGALSVPLRLKSKPGHFIRPREQEIAFTLSTN
;
A
#
# COMPACT_ATOMS: atom_id res chain seq x y z
N LYS A 1 2.19 -15.49 -13.23
CA LYS A 1 1.25 -16.54 -12.78
C LYS A 1 1.90 -17.93 -12.71
N THR A 2 3.22 -17.99 -12.54
CA THR A 2 4.03 -19.20 -12.44
C THR A 2 5.29 -18.83 -11.64
N GLY A 3 5.90 -19.79 -10.95
CA GLY A 3 7.03 -19.54 -10.05
C GLY A 3 6.59 -19.24 -8.61
N PRO A 4 7.49 -18.72 -7.75
CA PRO A 4 7.26 -18.67 -6.32
C PRO A 4 6.43 -17.47 -5.85
N TRP A 5 6.11 -16.52 -6.75
CA TRP A 5 5.36 -15.31 -6.45
C TRP A 5 3.87 -15.45 -6.77
N GLN A 6 3.03 -14.98 -5.85
CA GLN A 6 1.59 -14.88 -6.01
C GLN A 6 1.15 -13.45 -5.69
N VAL A 7 0.26 -12.92 -6.53
CA VAL A 7 -0.22 -11.55 -6.43
C VAL A 7 -1.74 -11.57 -6.46
N CYS A 8 -2.35 -10.84 -5.54
CA CYS A 8 -3.78 -10.60 -5.57
C CYS A 8 -4.06 -9.14 -5.94
N LEU A 9 -5.01 -8.95 -6.85
CA LEU A 9 -5.56 -7.65 -7.22
C LEU A 9 -7.05 -7.66 -6.88
N SER A 10 -7.47 -6.75 -6.00
CA SER A 10 -8.87 -6.60 -5.61
C SER A 10 -9.42 -5.29 -6.14
N GLY A 11 -10.30 -5.39 -7.13
CA GLY A 11 -11.14 -4.30 -7.60
C GLY A 11 -12.53 -4.30 -6.94
N ILE A 12 -12.74 -5.03 -5.85
CA ILE A 12 -14.05 -5.06 -5.20
C ILE A 12 -14.33 -3.67 -4.62
N ILE A 13 -15.45 -3.12 -5.04
CA ILE A 13 -16.02 -1.88 -4.52
C ILE A 13 -17.37 -2.25 -3.98
N ASP A 14 -17.60 -1.90 -2.71
CA ASP A 14 -18.89 -2.12 -2.09
C ASP A 14 -19.28 -0.87 -1.30
N THR A 15 -20.59 -0.71 -1.15
CA THR A 15 -21.17 0.32 -0.30
C THR A 15 -20.72 0.12 1.15
N GLN A 16 -20.27 1.20 1.79
CA GLN A 16 -19.82 1.14 3.18
C GLN A 16 -21.00 0.77 4.09
N ALA A 17 -20.88 -0.33 4.82
CA ALA A 17 -21.77 -0.64 5.95
C ALA A 17 -21.16 -0.06 7.23
N VAL A 18 -21.18 1.28 7.32
CA VAL A 18 -20.51 2.07 8.36
C VAL A 18 -20.86 1.57 9.77
N ASN A 19 -22.14 1.27 10.01
CA ASN A 19 -22.63 0.84 11.32
C ASN A 19 -22.47 -0.67 11.59
N ASN A 20 -21.86 -1.44 10.69
CA ASN A 20 -21.65 -2.88 10.87
C ASN A 20 -20.18 -3.16 11.21
N GLN A 21 -19.91 -3.57 12.46
CA GLN A 21 -18.55 -3.90 12.92
C GLN A 21 -17.91 -5.07 12.14
N TYR A 22 -18.71 -5.99 11.60
CA TYR A 22 -18.20 -7.13 10.83
C TYR A 22 -17.90 -6.77 9.37
N TYR A 23 -18.30 -5.58 8.94
CA TYR A 23 -18.04 -5.09 7.60
C TYR A 23 -16.81 -4.17 7.61
N LEU A 24 -15.69 -4.70 7.10
CA LEU A 24 -14.45 -3.95 6.91
C LEU A 24 -14.55 -3.08 5.64
N ASP A 25 -13.85 -1.96 5.66
CA ASP A 25 -13.79 -1.02 4.53
C ASP A 25 -12.98 -1.65 3.39
N ARG A 26 -13.52 -1.68 2.17
CA ARG A 26 -12.89 -2.30 1.00
C ARG A 26 -11.76 -1.42 0.42
N GLN A 27 -10.77 -1.13 1.26
CA GLN A 27 -9.71 -0.14 1.05
C GLN A 27 -8.38 -0.76 0.58
N SER A 28 -8.24 -2.09 0.68
CA SER A 28 -7.04 -2.83 0.28
C SER A 28 -7.23 -3.51 -1.08
N SER A 29 -6.38 -3.16 -2.03
CA SER A 29 -6.52 -3.55 -3.44
C SER A 29 -5.39 -4.43 -3.96
N PHE A 30 -4.35 -4.68 -3.15
CA PHE A 30 -3.14 -5.36 -3.59
C PHE A 30 -2.52 -6.21 -2.48
N SER A 31 -2.09 -7.42 -2.81
CA SER A 31 -1.30 -8.26 -1.90
C SER A 31 -0.23 -9.05 -2.64
N VAL A 32 0.86 -9.38 -1.93
CA VAL A 32 2.00 -10.12 -2.47
C VAL A 32 2.41 -11.22 -1.50
N PHE A 33 2.43 -12.45 -1.99
CA PHE A 33 2.89 -13.65 -1.29
C PHE A 33 4.07 -14.28 -2.05
N HIS A 34 5.01 -14.84 -1.30
CA HIS A 34 6.09 -15.66 -1.84
C HIS A 34 6.11 -17.03 -1.16
N GLN A 35 6.22 -18.10 -1.94
CA GLN A 35 6.12 -19.49 -1.47
C GLN A 35 7.01 -19.82 -0.26
N LYS A 36 8.22 -19.26 -0.18
CA LYS A 36 9.16 -19.50 0.93
C LYS A 36 9.11 -18.46 2.04
N LEU A 37 8.68 -17.22 1.73
CA LEU A 37 8.78 -16.08 2.66
C LEU A 37 7.40 -15.73 3.26
N GLY A 38 6.34 -16.39 2.81
CA GLY A 38 4.98 -16.11 3.25
C GLY A 38 4.40 -14.85 2.61
N LEU A 39 3.40 -14.28 3.30
CA LEU A 39 2.77 -13.02 2.91
C LEU A 39 3.70 -11.86 3.25
N ILE A 40 3.99 -10.99 2.27
CA ILE A 40 4.91 -9.85 2.40
C ILE A 40 4.12 -8.54 2.42
N ILE A 41 3.18 -8.39 1.48
CA ILE A 41 2.23 -7.27 1.45
C ILE A 41 0.85 -7.85 1.64
N THR A 42 0.12 -7.41 2.68
CA THR A 42 -1.24 -7.88 2.91
C THR A 42 -2.26 -7.02 2.16
N GLY A 43 -3.29 -7.70 1.65
CA GLY A 43 -4.48 -7.08 1.10
C GLY A 43 -5.63 -7.07 2.10
N ALA A 44 -5.34 -7.25 3.39
CA ALA A 44 -6.33 -7.22 4.46
C ALA A 44 -6.95 -5.83 4.56
N ASN A 45 -8.27 -5.81 4.70
CA ASN A 45 -9.02 -4.58 4.93
C ASN A 45 -9.00 -4.24 6.42
N SER A 46 -9.23 -2.97 6.72
CA SER A 46 -9.45 -2.50 8.08
C SER A 46 -10.77 -1.73 8.16
N LYS A 47 -11.05 -1.07 9.28
CA LYS A 47 -12.23 -0.23 9.45
C LYS A 47 -11.82 1.10 10.08
N HIS A 48 -12.21 2.22 9.46
CA HIS A 48 -11.91 3.57 9.94
C HIS A 48 -10.40 3.82 10.15
N GLN A 49 -9.58 3.19 9.31
CA GLN A 49 -8.12 3.30 9.36
C GLN A 49 -7.59 3.65 7.96
N PRO A 50 -7.82 4.89 7.49
CA PRO A 50 -7.38 5.35 6.17
C PRO A 50 -5.86 5.33 6.00
N GLU A 51 -5.11 5.30 7.10
CA GLU A 51 -3.66 5.12 7.10
C GLU A 51 -3.23 3.74 6.56
N LEU A 52 -4.09 2.72 6.69
CA LEU A 52 -3.86 1.36 6.18
C LEU A 52 -4.48 1.11 4.79
N ALA A 53 -5.20 2.07 4.23
CA ALA A 53 -5.81 1.96 2.92
C ALA A 53 -4.77 2.01 1.80
N THR A 54 -5.03 1.33 0.67
CA THR A 54 -4.13 1.40 -0.49
C THR A 54 -3.92 2.84 -0.93
N PHE A 55 -5.01 3.61 -0.96
CA PHE A 55 -4.92 5.06 -1.07
C PHE A 55 -5.89 5.72 -0.11
N SER A 56 -5.54 6.93 0.32
CA SER A 56 -6.48 7.85 0.94
C SER A 56 -6.29 9.27 0.41
N GLU A 57 -7.37 10.05 0.44
CA GLU A 57 -7.36 11.47 0.06
C GLU A 57 -8.25 12.27 1.02
N LYS A 58 -7.82 13.49 1.33
CA LYS A 58 -8.53 14.41 2.21
C LYS A 58 -9.10 15.59 1.42
N LEU A 59 -10.40 15.77 1.51
CA LEU A 59 -11.16 16.79 0.81
C LEU A 59 -12.10 17.48 1.76
N GLN A 60 -11.96 18.81 1.89
CA GLN A 60 -12.83 19.62 2.74
C GLN A 60 -12.84 19.09 4.19
N GLY A 61 -11.68 18.67 4.67
CA GLY A 61 -11.51 18.06 6.00
C GLY A 61 -11.98 16.61 6.14
N GLN A 62 -12.63 16.00 5.13
CA GLN A 62 -13.06 14.60 5.17
C GLN A 62 -12.05 13.69 4.46
N VAL A 63 -11.75 12.53 5.05
CA VAL A 63 -10.88 11.51 4.45
C VAL A 63 -11.71 10.46 3.72
N TYR A 64 -11.25 10.09 2.52
CA TYR A 64 -11.81 9.03 1.67
C TYR A 64 -10.72 8.01 1.35
N ASP A 65 -11.03 6.73 1.52
CA ASP A 65 -10.07 5.61 1.48
C ASP A 65 -10.57 4.39 0.69
N VAL A 66 -11.79 4.46 0.15
CA VAL A 66 -12.38 3.44 -0.72
C VAL A 66 -12.48 4.00 -2.15
N PRO A 67 -12.05 3.25 -3.18
CA PRO A 67 -12.17 3.70 -4.56
C PRO A 67 -13.63 3.80 -5.01
N LEU A 68 -13.93 4.80 -5.87
CA LEU A 68 -15.25 5.04 -6.44
C LEU A 68 -15.61 4.06 -7.55
N SER A 69 -14.62 3.65 -8.34
CA SER A 69 -14.77 2.66 -9.40
C SER A 69 -13.46 1.93 -9.65
N SER A 70 -13.54 0.74 -10.22
CA SER A 70 -12.40 -0.12 -10.50
C SER A 70 -12.52 -0.78 -11.87
N ARG A 71 -11.39 -1.17 -12.43
CA ARG A 71 -11.33 -2.02 -13.61
C ARG A 71 -10.13 -2.95 -13.49
N LEU A 72 -10.39 -4.25 -13.54
CA LEU A 72 -9.34 -5.27 -13.59
C LEU A 72 -9.15 -5.74 -15.04
N GLN A 73 -7.91 -5.77 -15.49
CA GLN A 73 -7.50 -6.34 -16.76
C GLN A 73 -6.36 -7.32 -16.50
N MET A 74 -6.54 -8.57 -16.91
CA MET A 74 -5.54 -9.62 -16.71
C MET A 74 -4.99 -10.07 -18.06
N SER A 75 -3.69 -10.30 -18.10
CA SER A 75 -3.00 -10.88 -19.27
C SER A 75 -1.86 -11.78 -18.84
N ASP A 76 -1.18 -12.40 -19.81
CA ASP A 76 0.01 -13.21 -19.53
C ASP A 76 1.25 -12.35 -19.30
N GLU A 77 1.35 -11.19 -19.96
CA GLU A 77 2.49 -10.28 -19.86
C GLU A 77 2.42 -9.39 -18.62
N ARG A 78 1.22 -8.87 -18.34
CA ARG A 78 1.00 -7.87 -17.29
C ARG A 78 -0.45 -7.79 -16.86
N ASP A 79 -0.69 -7.89 -15.57
CA ASP A 79 -1.99 -7.56 -14.98
C ASP A 79 -2.07 -6.04 -14.68
N GLN A 80 -3.27 -5.47 -14.77
CA GLN A 80 -3.55 -4.07 -14.48
C GLN A 80 -4.81 -3.93 -13.63
N LEU A 81 -4.72 -3.18 -12.54
CA LEU A 81 -5.87 -2.74 -11.76
C LEU A 81 -5.95 -1.21 -11.81
N SER A 82 -7.01 -0.69 -12.43
CA SER A 82 -7.33 0.73 -12.41
C SER A 82 -8.30 1.03 -11.29
N LEU A 83 -8.03 2.09 -10.53
CA LEU A 83 -8.87 2.59 -9.44
C LEU A 83 -9.15 4.08 -9.67
N ALA A 84 -10.39 4.49 -9.48
CA ALA A 84 -10.78 5.90 -9.50
C ALA A 84 -11.04 6.41 -8.09
N TYR A 85 -10.43 7.54 -7.77
CA TYR A 85 -10.67 8.33 -6.57
C TYR A 85 -11.31 9.67 -6.98
N ASN A 86 -11.62 10.52 -6.01
CA ASN A 86 -12.28 11.79 -6.28
C ASN A 86 -11.37 12.72 -7.09
N THR A 87 -10.10 12.84 -6.69
CA THR A 87 -9.12 13.78 -7.28
C THR A 87 -8.05 13.14 -8.15
N PHE A 88 -8.04 11.82 -8.29
CA PHE A 88 -7.10 11.13 -9.18
C PHE A 88 -7.60 9.77 -9.65
N PHE A 89 -6.91 9.22 -10.64
CA PHE A 89 -6.97 7.81 -11.03
C PHE A 89 -5.61 7.18 -10.74
N SER A 90 -5.62 5.90 -10.38
CA SER A 90 -4.42 5.10 -10.23
C SER A 90 -4.49 3.86 -11.10
N ASP A 91 -3.48 3.65 -11.93
CA ASP A 91 -3.24 2.38 -12.61
C ASP A 91 -2.11 1.63 -11.90
N LEU A 92 -2.45 0.53 -11.25
CA LEU A 92 -1.48 -0.45 -10.74
C LEU A 92 -1.13 -1.42 -11.86
N TYR A 93 0.14 -1.46 -12.22
CA TYR A 93 0.70 -2.39 -13.20
C TYR A 93 1.54 -3.46 -12.50
N VAL A 94 1.25 -4.72 -12.80
CA VAL A 94 2.00 -5.88 -12.29
C VAL A 94 2.46 -6.74 -13.46
N PRO A 95 3.70 -6.56 -13.95
CA PRO A 95 4.31 -7.45 -14.94
C PRO A 95 4.43 -8.88 -14.40
N ALA A 96 4.55 -9.86 -15.30
CA ALA A 96 4.86 -11.23 -14.91
C ALA A 96 6.15 -11.25 -14.04
N PRO A 97 6.10 -11.82 -12.81
CA PRO A 97 7.27 -11.88 -11.96
C PRO A 97 8.33 -12.83 -12.52
N SER A 98 9.59 -12.53 -12.25
CA SER A 98 10.71 -13.44 -12.47
C SER A 98 10.90 -14.38 -11.28
N GLY A 99 11.81 -15.36 -11.39
CA GLY A 99 12.07 -16.30 -10.30
C GLY A 99 12.55 -15.66 -8.98
N ARG A 100 13.26 -14.53 -9.03
CA ARG A 100 13.82 -13.86 -7.84
C ARG A 100 13.25 -12.48 -7.55
N GLN A 101 12.53 -11.91 -8.51
CA GLN A 101 12.06 -10.53 -8.41
C GLN A 101 10.65 -10.39 -8.94
N MET A 102 9.88 -9.57 -8.25
CA MET A 102 8.59 -9.07 -8.68
C MET A 102 8.62 -7.54 -8.68
N THR A 103 8.14 -6.93 -9.75
CA THR A 103 7.99 -5.49 -9.86
C THR A 103 6.52 -5.12 -9.93
N PHE A 104 6.20 -3.93 -9.45
CA PHE A 104 4.89 -3.32 -9.62
C PHE A 104 5.04 -1.81 -9.52
N ARG A 105 4.13 -1.08 -10.15
CA ARG A 105 4.14 0.39 -10.11
C ARG A 105 2.72 0.94 -10.18
N PHE A 106 2.52 2.06 -9.50
CA PHE A 106 1.32 2.86 -9.56
C PHE A 106 1.58 4.06 -10.45
N VAL A 107 0.73 4.28 -11.44
CA VAL A 107 0.74 5.49 -12.27
C VAL A 107 -0.48 6.32 -11.92
N ILE A 108 -0.25 7.52 -11.44
CA ILE A 108 -1.29 8.41 -10.96
C ILE A 108 -1.60 9.47 -12.03
N ALA A 109 -2.87 9.60 -12.35
CA ALA A 109 -3.38 10.68 -13.19
C ALA A 109 -4.24 11.62 -12.34
N GLY A 110 -3.87 12.89 -12.25
CA GLY A 110 -4.66 13.88 -11.53
C GLY A 110 -5.97 14.20 -12.24
N LYS A 111 -7.01 14.48 -11.46
CA LYS A 111 -8.36 14.85 -11.90
C LYS A 111 -8.83 16.07 -11.12
N GLY A 112 -9.29 17.11 -11.80
CA GLY A 112 -9.79 18.33 -11.17
C GLY A 112 -8.74 18.99 -10.28
N ASN A 113 -9.16 19.47 -9.11
CA ASN A 113 -8.26 20.02 -8.10
C ASN A 113 -7.67 18.88 -7.25
N PRO A 114 -6.37 18.91 -6.92
CA PRO A 114 -5.78 17.98 -5.96
C PRO A 114 -6.47 18.02 -4.60
N ALA A 115 -6.39 16.90 -3.88
CA ALA A 115 -6.75 16.83 -2.48
C ALA A 115 -5.80 17.66 -1.60
N GLU A 116 -6.24 17.98 -0.39
CA GLU A 116 -5.41 18.64 0.64
C GLU A 116 -4.21 17.75 0.99
N GLU A 117 -4.50 16.46 1.18
CA GLU A 117 -3.55 15.40 1.46
C GLU A 117 -3.99 14.18 0.64
N ALA A 118 -3.04 13.45 0.05
CA ALA A 118 -3.32 12.15 -0.55
C ALA A 118 -2.07 11.28 -0.46
N GLN A 119 -2.26 9.98 -0.26
CA GLN A 119 -1.17 9.04 -0.08
C GLN A 119 -1.49 7.66 -0.64
N LEU A 120 -0.44 6.93 -1.01
CA LEU A 120 -0.44 5.49 -1.23
C LEU A 120 0.11 4.80 0.02
N THR A 121 -0.52 3.75 0.53
CA THR A 121 0.07 2.90 1.58
C THR A 121 0.12 1.43 1.16
N LEU A 122 1.25 0.78 1.48
CA LEU A 122 1.38 -0.68 1.45
C LEU A 122 1.47 -1.21 2.88
N GLN A 123 0.62 -2.18 3.21
CA GLN A 123 0.70 -2.88 4.50
C GLN A 123 1.70 -4.02 4.42
N LEU A 124 2.84 -3.87 5.09
CA LEU A 124 3.93 -4.83 5.12
C LEU A 124 3.75 -5.80 6.30
N CYS A 125 3.80 -7.10 6.03
CA CYS A 125 3.77 -8.15 7.04
C CYS A 125 5.16 -8.33 7.70
N LEU A 126 5.59 -7.33 8.46
CA LEU A 126 6.83 -7.40 9.23
C LEU A 126 6.69 -8.35 10.43
N LYS A 127 7.80 -8.93 10.87
CA LYS A 127 7.88 -9.95 11.93
C LYS A 127 8.54 -9.35 13.17
N ALA A 128 7.80 -9.35 14.27
CA ALA A 128 8.35 -8.99 15.57
C ALA A 128 9.49 -9.94 15.97
N GLY A 129 10.51 -9.39 16.62
CA GLY A 129 11.74 -10.09 17.00
C GLY A 129 12.78 -10.22 15.88
N GLU A 130 12.44 -9.86 14.65
CA GLU A 130 13.36 -9.88 13.51
C GLU A 130 13.91 -8.48 13.17
N GLU A 131 15.08 -8.44 12.53
CA GLU A 131 15.72 -7.21 12.09
C GLU A 131 15.06 -6.64 10.84
N LEU A 132 14.73 -5.34 10.87
CA LEU A 132 14.46 -4.51 9.72
C LEU A 132 15.73 -3.71 9.40
N GLU A 133 16.23 -3.87 8.18
CA GLU A 133 17.38 -3.14 7.68
C GLU A 133 16.96 -2.11 6.64
N THR A 134 17.62 -0.96 6.63
CA THR A 134 17.35 0.16 5.70
C THR A 134 18.58 0.46 4.85
N ALA A 135 18.36 1.10 3.70
CA ALA A 135 19.44 1.57 2.85
C ALA A 135 20.32 2.65 3.49
N ALA A 136 19.78 3.41 4.45
CA ALA A 136 20.52 4.38 5.23
C ALA A 136 21.45 3.75 6.29
N GLY A 137 21.48 2.41 6.38
CA GLY A 137 22.33 1.67 7.29
C GLY A 137 21.73 1.44 8.69
N LYS A 138 20.47 1.84 8.93
CA LYS A 138 19.78 1.48 10.17
C LYS A 138 19.41 0.00 10.18
N LYS A 139 19.57 -0.60 11.36
CA LYS A 139 19.20 -1.98 11.69
C LYS A 139 18.39 -1.94 12.98
N ILE A 140 17.13 -2.37 12.93
CA ILE A 140 16.18 -2.22 14.03
C ILE A 140 15.50 -3.56 14.25
N VAL A 141 15.62 -4.12 15.47
CA VAL A 141 14.83 -5.29 15.85
C VAL A 141 13.39 -4.82 16.14
N LEU A 142 12.43 -5.39 15.41
CA LEU A 142 11.04 -4.96 15.52
C LEU A 142 10.40 -5.46 16.82
N GLY A 143 9.92 -4.52 17.65
CA GLY A 143 9.20 -4.80 18.88
C GLY A 143 7.84 -4.12 18.91
N ALA A 144 7.26 -3.97 20.11
CA ALA A 144 6.02 -3.22 20.32
C ALA A 144 6.24 -1.69 20.30
N GLU A 145 7.51 -1.25 20.33
CA GLU A 145 7.85 0.17 20.31
C GLU A 145 7.45 0.82 19.00
N HIS A 146 6.91 2.03 19.11
CA HIS A 146 6.55 2.82 17.95
C HIS A 146 7.81 3.31 17.22
N ILE A 147 7.85 3.07 15.92
CA ILE A 147 8.90 3.44 15.00
C ILE A 147 8.23 4.22 13.86
N GLU A 148 8.73 5.42 13.62
CA GLU A 148 8.44 6.21 12.43
C GLU A 148 9.76 6.49 11.73
N LEU A 149 9.93 5.97 10.52
CA LEU A 149 11.12 6.19 9.69
C LEU A 149 10.75 7.07 8.50
N GLY A 150 11.39 8.24 8.43
CA GLY A 150 11.26 9.14 7.30
C GLY A 150 12.13 8.76 6.10
N PRO A 151 12.01 9.50 4.99
CA PRO A 151 12.79 9.28 3.77
C PRO A 151 14.31 9.13 3.98
N ALA A 152 14.88 10.00 4.81
CA ALA A 152 16.32 10.02 5.10
C ALA A 152 16.79 8.77 5.88
N GLU A 153 15.89 8.17 6.65
CA GLU A 153 16.18 7.00 7.48
C GLU A 153 15.95 5.69 6.72
N LEU A 154 15.09 5.69 5.70
CA LEU A 154 14.86 4.53 4.84
C LEU A 154 15.90 4.43 3.72
N GLY A 155 16.25 5.54 3.07
CA GLY A 155 17.30 5.61 2.04
C GLY A 155 16.98 4.88 0.71
N GLY A 156 15.74 4.45 0.48
CA GLY A 156 15.28 3.91 -0.81
C GLY A 156 15.13 2.39 -0.91
N TRP A 157 15.49 1.64 0.13
CA TRP A 157 15.08 0.23 0.27
C TRP A 157 14.98 -0.19 1.74
N ILE A 158 14.15 -1.20 1.99
CA ILE A 158 14.11 -1.92 3.26
C ILE A 158 14.31 -3.42 3.01
N ARG A 159 14.93 -4.11 3.97
CA ARG A 159 15.18 -5.55 3.92
C ARG A 159 14.75 -6.19 5.22
N HIS A 160 14.01 -7.29 5.11
CA HIS A 160 13.41 -7.97 6.23
C HIS A 160 13.04 -9.40 5.82
N HIS A 161 13.11 -10.36 6.76
CA HIS A 161 12.63 -11.74 6.55
C HIS A 161 13.01 -12.36 5.18
N GLY A 162 14.27 -12.19 4.75
CA GLY A 162 14.79 -12.74 3.49
C GLY A 162 14.37 -12.03 2.19
N TRP A 163 13.58 -10.96 2.25
CA TRP A 163 13.22 -10.13 1.11
C TRP A 163 13.77 -8.70 1.22
N THR A 164 13.97 -8.06 0.08
CA THR A 164 14.32 -6.65 -0.05
C THR A 164 13.29 -5.93 -0.92
N LEU A 165 12.74 -4.83 -0.42
CA LEU A 165 11.80 -3.97 -1.14
C LEU A 165 12.47 -2.63 -1.46
N LYS A 166 12.68 -2.33 -2.74
CA LYS A 166 12.99 -0.98 -3.20
C LYS A 166 11.72 -0.13 -3.17
N ILE A 167 11.84 1.07 -2.65
CA ILE A 167 10.72 1.97 -2.34
C ILE A 167 10.95 3.35 -2.96
N ASP A 168 9.88 4.15 -2.99
CA ASP A 168 9.94 5.55 -3.40
C ASP A 168 10.84 6.36 -2.45
N PRO A 169 11.65 7.32 -2.96
CA PRO A 169 12.53 8.15 -2.13
C PRO A 169 11.78 9.09 -1.19
N THR A 170 10.45 9.19 -1.30
CA THR A 170 9.60 10.02 -0.43
C THR A 170 8.80 9.18 0.57
N ALA A 171 9.06 7.87 0.61
CA ALA A 171 8.36 6.95 1.49
C ALA A 171 8.63 7.22 2.97
N THR A 172 7.64 6.89 3.79
CA THR A 172 7.70 6.82 5.25
C THR A 172 7.25 5.44 5.70
N LEU A 173 7.75 4.95 6.83
CA LEU A 173 7.34 3.68 7.41
C LEU A 173 6.93 3.89 8.86
N VAL A 174 5.72 3.44 9.22
CA VAL A 174 5.23 3.38 10.59
C VAL A 174 5.08 1.92 11.03
N TRP A 175 5.58 1.59 12.21
CA TRP A 175 5.42 0.30 12.88
C TRP A 175 5.28 0.48 14.40
N PRO A 176 4.53 -0.38 15.12
CA PRO A 176 3.47 -1.23 14.60
C PRO A 176 2.23 -0.40 14.28
N ALA A 177 1.52 -0.75 13.21
CA ALA A 177 0.14 -0.33 13.00
C ALA A 177 -0.79 -1.52 13.26
N TYR A 178 -1.82 -1.30 14.08
CA TYR A 178 -2.75 -2.36 14.50
C TYR A 178 -4.06 -2.27 13.71
N PRO A 179 -4.34 -3.22 12.81
CA PRO A 179 -5.60 -3.25 12.04
C PRO A 179 -6.82 -3.39 12.96
N TYR A 180 -8.01 -3.08 12.45
CA TYR A 180 -9.27 -3.27 13.16
C TYR A 180 -9.64 -4.75 13.32
N ASN A 181 -10.07 -5.14 14.52
CA ASN A 181 -10.59 -6.46 14.85
C ASN A 181 -12.12 -6.43 14.96
N PRO A 182 -12.86 -7.04 14.02
CA PRO A 182 -14.32 -7.12 14.06
C PRO A 182 -14.91 -7.81 15.30
N TYR A 183 -14.17 -8.71 15.92
CA TYR A 183 -14.62 -9.48 17.07
C TYR A 183 -14.40 -8.75 18.39
N ALA A 184 -13.45 -7.80 18.42
CA ALA A 184 -13.22 -6.90 19.56
C ALA A 184 -13.88 -5.52 19.37
N ALA A 185 -14.39 -5.24 18.17
CA ALA A 185 -14.92 -3.94 17.75
C ALA A 185 -13.92 -2.78 17.95
N ALA A 186 -12.62 -3.06 17.88
CA ALA A 186 -11.52 -2.15 18.18
C ALA A 186 -10.25 -2.58 17.42
N PRO A 187 -9.21 -1.75 17.34
CA PRO A 187 -7.90 -2.19 16.84
C PRO A 187 -7.39 -3.44 17.56
N GLU A 188 -6.66 -4.28 16.83
CA GLU A 188 -5.87 -5.37 17.37
C GLU A 188 -4.92 -4.86 18.46
N LYS A 189 -4.55 -5.73 19.38
CA LYS A 189 -3.65 -5.39 20.50
C LYS A 189 -2.38 -6.22 20.49
N GLU A 190 -2.46 -7.41 19.91
CA GLU A 190 -1.35 -8.34 19.85
C GLU A 190 -0.42 -8.01 18.70
N LEU A 191 0.88 -7.96 18.99
CA LEU A 191 1.91 -7.57 18.03
C LEU A 191 1.99 -8.53 16.83
N GLU A 192 1.56 -9.79 16.99
CA GLU A 192 1.51 -10.77 15.89
C GLU A 192 0.52 -10.41 14.78
N HIS A 193 -0.43 -9.52 15.06
CA HIS A 193 -1.40 -9.00 14.09
C HIS A 193 -1.02 -7.64 13.51
N ALA A 194 0.05 -7.02 14.02
CA ALA A 194 0.49 -5.72 13.55
C ALA A 194 1.08 -5.79 12.13
N VAL A 195 0.99 -4.67 11.42
CA VAL A 195 1.59 -4.46 10.10
C VAL A 195 2.46 -3.21 10.10
N GLY A 196 3.38 -3.13 9.15
CA GLY A 196 4.11 -1.89 8.84
C GLY A 196 3.35 -1.10 7.79
N ALA A 197 3.04 0.16 8.07
CA ALA A 197 2.41 1.06 7.10
C ALA A 197 3.51 1.81 6.32
N LEU A 198 3.80 1.36 5.10
CA LEU A 198 4.75 2.02 4.19
C LEU A 198 3.99 2.99 3.27
N SER A 199 4.12 4.29 3.51
CA SER A 199 3.32 5.31 2.84
C SER A 199 4.15 6.22 1.93
N VAL A 200 3.60 6.57 0.77
CA VAL A 200 4.17 7.50 -0.22
C VAL A 200 3.18 8.63 -0.50
N PRO A 201 3.54 9.91 -0.28
CA PRO A 201 2.64 11.02 -0.56
C PRO A 201 2.38 11.19 -2.07
N LEU A 202 1.13 11.46 -2.43
CA LEU A 202 0.76 11.86 -3.78
C LEU A 202 0.97 13.37 -3.95
N ARG A 203 1.81 13.76 -4.92
CA ARG A 203 2.24 15.14 -5.15
C ARG A 203 1.57 15.72 -6.40
N LEU A 204 0.24 15.74 -6.39
CA LEU A 204 -0.58 16.21 -7.51
C LEU A 204 -0.70 17.74 -7.51
N LYS A 205 -0.78 18.35 -8.70
CA LYS A 205 -0.85 19.80 -8.89
C LYS A 205 -2.02 20.16 -9.80
N SER A 206 -2.71 21.24 -9.48
CA SER A 206 -3.68 21.83 -10.40
C SER A 206 -2.96 22.41 -11.62
N LYS A 207 -3.52 22.20 -12.83
CA LYS A 207 -3.03 22.83 -14.06
C LYS A 207 -4.20 23.51 -14.80
N PRO A 208 -4.19 24.84 -14.98
CA PRO A 208 -5.24 25.55 -15.71
C PRO A 208 -5.48 24.95 -17.10
N GLY A 209 -6.75 24.80 -17.49
CA GLY A 209 -7.14 24.20 -18.78
C GLY A 209 -6.98 22.68 -18.89
N HIS A 210 -6.43 22.01 -17.87
CA HIS A 210 -6.22 20.56 -17.87
C HIS A 210 -6.92 19.88 -16.69
N PHE A 211 -8.18 19.51 -16.90
CA PHE A 211 -8.98 18.81 -15.89
C PHE A 211 -8.43 17.41 -15.60
N ILE A 212 -7.99 16.67 -16.63
CA ILE A 212 -7.29 15.38 -16.48
C ILE A 212 -5.81 15.59 -16.81
N ARG A 213 -4.92 15.11 -15.93
CA ARG A 213 -3.47 15.21 -16.05
C ARG A 213 -2.87 13.80 -16.01
N PRO A 214 -2.63 13.18 -17.18
CA PRO A 214 -2.13 11.81 -17.22
C PRO A 214 -0.70 11.73 -16.71
N ARG A 215 -0.36 10.63 -16.02
CA ARG A 215 1.01 10.29 -15.58
C ARG A 215 1.69 11.41 -14.78
N GLU A 216 0.93 12.02 -13.89
CA GLU A 216 1.40 13.11 -13.05
C GLU A 216 2.43 12.63 -12.01
N GLN A 217 2.29 11.38 -11.56
CA GLN A 217 3.26 10.72 -10.69
C GLN A 217 3.35 9.22 -11.04
N GLU A 218 4.54 8.65 -10.92
CA GLU A 218 4.77 7.22 -10.98
C GLU A 218 5.50 6.79 -9.70
N ILE A 219 4.99 5.76 -9.03
CA ILE A 219 5.55 5.19 -7.82
C ILE A 219 5.87 3.72 -8.11
N ALA A 220 7.14 3.37 -8.15
CA ALA A 220 7.60 2.05 -8.55
C ALA A 220 8.26 1.29 -7.40
N PHE A 221 7.99 0.00 -7.35
CA PHE A 221 8.52 -0.90 -6.34
C PHE A 221 9.18 -2.11 -6.99
N THR A 222 10.22 -2.61 -6.34
CA THR A 222 10.86 -3.87 -6.72
C THR A 222 11.07 -4.71 -5.48
N LEU A 223 10.41 -5.85 -5.43
CA LEU A 223 10.57 -6.84 -4.38
C LEU A 223 11.50 -7.94 -4.89
N SER A 224 12.53 -8.25 -4.13
CA SER A 224 13.54 -9.27 -4.45
C SER A 224 13.71 -10.23 -3.29
N THR A 225 13.91 -11.51 -3.58
CA THR A 225 14.40 -12.48 -2.59
C THR A 225 15.92 -12.44 -2.54
N ASN A 226 16.50 -12.49 -1.35
CA ASN A 226 17.94 -12.63 -1.16
C ASN A 226 18.44 -14.02 -1.57
#